data_AF-A0A919CM28-F1
#
_entry.id   AF-A0A919CM28-F1
#
_cell.length_a   1.000
_cell.length_b   1.000
_cell.length_c   1.000
_cell.angle_alpha   90.00
_cell.angle_beta   90.00
_cell.angle_gamma   90.00
#
_symmetry.space_group_name_H-M   'P 1'
#
loop_
_entity.id
_entity.type
_entity.pdbx_description
1 polymer ?
#
loop_
_entity_poly.entity_id
_entity_poly.type
_entity_poly.pdbx_seq_one_letter_code
_entity_poly.pdbx_strand_id
1 'polypeptide(L)'
;MFFKAYRQDVRTPPVRRTIYDMKIPIKKLAADGPVMKVVIDSVDLSLYIAFAVIDGQECLITDSKGGTIKTRNLLEMKKQLEGLSIAELTLRQRSAYDEMVGQPKWGCDNAMEVGISPELYPTPSWQH
;
A
#
# COMPACT_ATOMS: atom_id res chain seq x y z
N MET A 1 2.79 -35.03 -39.17
CA MET A 1 1.37 -34.70 -39.00
C MET A 1 1.04 -34.75 -37.50
N PHE A 2 0.54 -33.62 -36.99
CA PHE A 2 -0.16 -33.40 -35.71
C PHE A 2 0.62 -33.53 -34.38
N PHE A 3 1.24 -32.40 -34.01
CA PHE A 3 1.44 -31.97 -32.62
C PHE A 3 0.09 -31.94 -31.89
N LYS A 4 -0.01 -32.61 -30.74
CA LYS A 4 -1.13 -32.44 -29.81
C LYS A 4 -1.07 -31.04 -29.21
N ALA A 5 -2.03 -30.20 -29.56
CA ALA A 5 -2.21 -28.87 -29.01
C ALA A 5 -2.53 -28.95 -27.51
N TYR A 6 -1.63 -28.40 -26.68
CA TYR A 6 -1.88 -28.13 -25.27
C TYR A 6 -2.86 -26.96 -25.19
N ARG A 7 -4.14 -27.25 -24.90
CA ARG A 7 -5.16 -26.23 -24.68
C ARG A 7 -4.88 -25.59 -23.32
N GLN A 8 -4.20 -24.45 -23.30
CA GLN A 8 -4.05 -23.65 -22.08
C GLN A 8 -5.42 -23.10 -21.69
N ASP A 9 -5.92 -23.61 -20.58
CA ASP A 9 -7.09 -23.14 -19.86
C ASP A 9 -6.83 -21.69 -19.43
N VAL A 10 -7.49 -20.74 -20.10
CA VAL A 10 -7.39 -19.29 -19.83
C VAL A 10 -8.19 -18.99 -18.56
N ARG A 11 -7.70 -19.46 -17.42
CA ARG A 11 -8.18 -18.99 -16.11
C ARG A 11 -7.53 -17.65 -15.87
N THR A 12 -8.37 -16.64 -15.69
CA THR A 12 -7.97 -15.33 -15.15
C THR A 12 -7.01 -15.54 -13.97
N PRO A 13 -5.84 -14.87 -13.95
CA PRO A 13 -4.95 -14.98 -12.81
C PRO A 13 -5.68 -14.45 -11.56
N PRO A 14 -5.45 -15.05 -10.39
CA PRO A 14 -6.05 -14.55 -9.16
C PRO A 14 -5.57 -13.12 -8.93
N VAL A 15 -6.51 -12.18 -8.81
CA VAL A 15 -6.26 -10.82 -8.29
C VAL A 15 -5.39 -11.00 -7.05
N ARG A 16 -4.19 -10.40 -7.03
CA ARG A 16 -3.23 -10.53 -5.92
C ARG A 16 -3.94 -10.20 -4.61
N ARG A 17 -4.39 -11.23 -3.87
CA ARG A 17 -4.58 -11.12 -2.43
C ARG A 17 -3.17 -11.07 -1.87
N THR A 18 -2.61 -9.89 -1.71
CA THR A 18 -1.38 -9.73 -0.94
C THR A 18 -1.69 -10.19 0.48
N ILE A 19 -1.31 -11.43 0.80
CA ILE A 19 -1.33 -11.94 2.16
C ILE A 19 -0.10 -11.31 2.80
N TYR A 20 -0.32 -10.31 3.64
CA TYR A 20 0.75 -9.74 4.45
C TYR A 20 0.98 -10.66 5.64
N ASP A 21 2.09 -11.39 5.61
CA ASP A 21 2.45 -12.35 6.67
C ASP A 21 2.79 -11.64 7.99
N MET A 22 3.20 -10.37 7.93
CA MET A 22 3.51 -9.55 9.11
C MET A 22 2.44 -8.50 9.37
N LYS A 23 1.92 -8.50 10.59
CA LYS A 23 0.94 -7.54 11.10
C LYS A 23 1.49 -6.85 12.34
N ILE A 24 1.18 -5.57 12.49
CA ILE A 24 1.53 -4.80 13.68
C ILE A 24 0.34 -3.97 14.17
N PRO A 25 -0.07 -4.10 15.44
CA PRO A 25 -1.11 -3.25 15.99
C PRO A 25 -0.66 -1.80 16.05
N ILE A 26 -1.55 -0.87 15.66
CA ILE A 26 -1.27 0.57 15.69
C ILE A 26 -0.88 1.06 17.09
N LYS A 27 -1.45 0.46 18.14
CA LYS A 27 -1.10 0.77 19.54
C LYS A 27 0.34 0.42 19.89
N LYS A 28 0.90 -0.62 19.27
CA LYS A 28 2.30 -1.01 19.47
C LYS A 28 3.23 0.01 18.82
N LEU A 29 2.93 0.41 17.58
CA LEU A 29 3.65 1.48 16.90
C LEU A 29 3.67 2.78 17.71
N ALA A 30 2.53 3.16 18.29
CA ALA A 30 2.45 4.37 19.13
C ALA A 30 3.29 4.28 20.42
N ALA A 31 3.48 3.08 20.96
CA ALA A 31 4.22 2.86 22.21
C ALA A 31 5.73 2.73 21.99
N ASP A 32 6.15 2.11 20.88
CA ASP A 32 7.56 1.79 20.59
C ASP A 32 8.36 3.02 20.09
N GLY A 33 7.67 4.13 19.75
CA GLY A 33 8.30 5.41 19.40
C GLY A 33 8.05 5.85 17.96
N PRO A 34 8.94 6.68 17.37
CA PRO A 34 8.74 7.21 16.03
C PRO A 34 8.85 6.12 14.95
N VAL A 35 7.92 6.15 14.00
CA VAL A 35 7.86 5.26 12.84
C VAL A 35 8.53 5.96 11.67
N MET A 36 9.62 5.40 11.14
CA MET A 36 10.35 6.06 10.05
C MET A 36 9.53 6.20 8.78
N LYS A 37 8.79 5.16 8.39
CA LYS A 37 8.00 5.21 7.17
C LYS A 37 6.67 4.48 7.32
N VAL A 38 5.61 5.14 6.90
CA VAL A 38 4.29 4.56 6.67
C VAL A 38 3.94 4.71 5.21
N VAL A 39 3.50 3.61 4.61
CA VAL A 39 3.03 3.57 3.23
C VAL A 39 1.53 3.29 3.23
N ILE A 40 0.77 4.12 2.55
CA ILE A 40 -0.65 3.91 2.30
C ILE A 40 -0.77 3.38 0.88
N ASP A 41 -1.13 2.10 0.72
CA ASP A 41 -1.45 1.55 -0.60
C ASP A 41 -2.86 2.01 -0.99
N SER A 42 -2.97 2.62 -2.17
CA SER A 42 -4.24 2.79 -2.87
C SER A 42 -4.57 1.51 -3.64
N VAL A 43 -5.58 0.81 -3.14
CA VAL A 43 -6.17 -0.38 -3.75
C VAL A 43 -7.51 0.02 -4.37
N ASP A 44 -7.93 -0.71 -5.40
CA ASP A 44 -9.18 -0.58 -6.16
C ASP A 44 -10.29 0.30 -5.54
N LEU A 45 -10.81 1.24 -6.34
CA LEU A 45 -11.98 2.06 -5.99
C LEU A 45 -11.83 2.83 -4.67
N SER A 46 -10.66 3.46 -4.49
CA SER A 46 -10.34 4.33 -3.34
C SER A 46 -10.24 3.60 -2.00
N LEU A 47 -9.89 2.30 -2.01
CA LEU A 47 -9.60 1.57 -0.78
C LEU A 47 -8.16 1.83 -0.35
N TYR A 48 -7.97 2.44 0.81
CA TYR A 48 -6.64 2.73 1.36
C TYR A 48 -6.30 1.73 2.46
N ILE A 49 -5.10 1.16 2.42
CA ILE A 49 -4.58 0.23 3.42
C ILE A 49 -3.20 0.72 3.88
N ALA A 50 -2.95 0.75 5.19
CA ALA A 50 -1.70 1.28 5.74
C ALA A 50 -0.70 0.17 6.15
N PHE A 51 0.58 0.44 5.87
CA PHE A 51 1.73 -0.38 6.18
C PHE A 51 2.77 0.45 6.93
N ALA A 52 3.35 -0.11 7.98
CA ALA A 52 4.56 0.44 8.58
C ALA A 52 5.77 -0.29 8.02
N VAL A 53 6.85 0.42 7.72
CA VAL A 53 8.13 -0.20 7.34
C VAL A 53 8.97 -0.36 8.60
N ILE A 54 9.16 -1.60 9.04
CA ILE A 54 9.96 -1.96 10.23
C ILE A 54 11.10 -2.85 9.76
N ASP A 55 12.34 -2.46 10.08
CA ASP A 55 13.55 -3.19 9.66
C ASP A 55 13.61 -3.48 8.15
N GLY A 56 13.11 -2.55 7.33
CA GLY A 56 13.03 -2.68 5.87
C GLY A 56 11.87 -3.55 5.36
N GLN A 57 11.02 -4.07 6.25
CA GLN A 57 9.90 -4.94 5.90
C GLN A 57 8.55 -4.24 6.12
N GLU A 58 7.67 -4.35 5.12
CA GLU A 58 6.28 -3.86 5.24
C GLU A 58 5.46 -4.76 6.16
N CYS A 59 4.95 -4.14 7.23
CA CYS A 59 4.07 -4.74 8.20
C CYS A 59 2.69 -4.10 8.11
N LEU A 60 1.66 -4.92 7.90
CA LEU A 60 0.28 -4.45 7.81
C LEU A 60 -0.18 -3.87 9.15
N ILE A 61 -0.66 -2.62 9.13
CA ILE A 61 -1.15 -1.99 10.35
C ILE A 61 -2.55 -2.51 10.68
N THR A 62 -2.73 -2.94 11.93
CA THR A 62 -4.02 -3.42 12.42
C THR A 62 -4.57 -2.56 13.55
N ASP A 63 -5.89 -2.60 13.71
CA ASP A 63 -6.57 -2.10 14.88
C ASP A 63 -6.26 -2.94 16.13
N SER A 64 -6.84 -2.56 17.27
CA SER A 64 -6.67 -3.26 18.56
C SER A 64 -7.29 -4.66 18.60
N LYS A 65 -8.17 -5.00 17.66
CA LYS A 65 -8.83 -6.31 17.51
C LYS A 65 -8.12 -7.19 16.49
N GLY A 66 -7.01 -6.73 15.89
CA GLY A 66 -6.27 -7.42 14.84
C GLY A 66 -6.88 -7.27 13.44
N GLY A 67 -7.92 -6.43 13.29
CA GLY A 67 -8.50 -6.08 12.00
C GLY A 67 -7.60 -5.16 11.21
N THR A 68 -7.51 -5.35 9.90
CA THR A 68 -6.74 -4.46 9.02
C THR A 68 -7.31 -3.04 9.05
N ILE A 69 -6.47 -2.03 9.27
CA ILE A 69 -6.87 -0.64 9.08
C ILE A 69 -7.03 -0.40 7.57
N LYS A 70 -8.26 -0.12 7.17
CA LYS A 70 -8.60 0.23 5.80
C LYS A 70 -9.71 1.27 5.76
N THR A 71 -9.63 2.22 4.86
CA THR A 71 -10.64 3.27 4.70
C THR A 71 -10.99 3.46 3.22
N ARG A 72 -12.11 4.13 2.94
CA ARG A 72 -12.44 4.55 1.56
C ARG A 72 -12.07 6.01 1.26
N ASN A 73 -11.39 6.66 2.20
CA ASN A 73 -11.04 8.07 2.15
C ASN A 73 -9.65 8.26 2.76
N LEU A 74 -8.77 8.91 2.02
CA LEU A 74 -7.39 9.14 2.43
C LEU A 74 -7.29 10.04 3.68
N LEU A 75 -8.17 11.03 3.82
CA LEU A 75 -8.23 11.87 5.02
C LEU A 75 -8.62 11.07 6.26
N GLU A 76 -9.60 10.16 6.13
CA GLU A 76 -9.96 9.25 7.23
C GLU A 76 -8.81 8.30 7.57
N MET A 77 -8.00 7.88 6.59
CA MET A 77 -6.78 7.11 6.87
C MET A 77 -5.78 7.95 7.66
N LYS A 78 -5.55 9.21 7.26
CA LYS A 78 -4.65 10.12 8.01
C LYS A 78 -5.10 10.30 9.45
N LYS A 79 -6.40 10.48 9.70
CA LYS A 79 -6.97 10.56 11.05
C LYS A 79 -6.70 9.32 11.89
N GLN A 80 -6.83 8.13 11.30
CA GLN A 80 -6.51 6.87 12.01
C GLN A 80 -5.03 6.81 12.42
N LEU A 81 -4.14 7.48 11.69
CA LEU A 81 -2.69 7.49 11.92
C LEU A 81 -2.20 8.67 12.78
N GLU A 82 -3.07 9.62 13.15
CA GLU A 82 -2.68 10.85 13.90
C GLU A 82 -1.96 10.56 15.23
N GLY A 83 -2.22 9.41 15.85
CA GLY A 83 -1.55 9.00 17.09
C GLY A 83 -0.11 8.50 16.92
N LEU A 84 0.42 8.46 15.70
CA LEU A 84 1.77 8.00 15.39
C LEU A 84 2.68 9.19 15.08
N SER A 85 3.90 9.18 15.62
CA SER A 85 4.97 10.05 15.15
C SER A 85 5.60 9.43 13.90
N ILE A 86 5.21 9.90 12.72
CA ILE A 86 5.64 9.33 11.42
C ILE A 86 6.61 10.31 10.75
N ALA A 87 7.81 9.85 10.39
CA ALA A 87 8.78 10.69 9.69
C ALA A 87 8.47 10.82 8.19
N GLU A 88 8.10 9.72 7.53
CA GLU A 88 7.73 9.69 6.12
C GLU A 88 6.36 9.02 5.92
N LEU A 89 5.39 9.78 5.40
CA LEU A 89 4.08 9.24 5.01
C LEU A 89 3.93 9.32 3.50
N THR A 90 3.73 8.17 2.86
CA THR A 90 3.60 8.07 1.40
C THR A 90 2.28 7.43 0.99
N LEU A 91 1.77 7.85 -0.16
CA LEU A 91 0.69 7.18 -0.89
C LEU A 91 1.31 6.40 -2.04
N ARG A 92 1.05 5.09 -2.09
CA ARG A 92 1.51 4.21 -3.17
C ARG A 92 0.35 3.86 -4.09
N GLN A 93 0.59 3.98 -5.39
CA GLN A 93 -0.33 3.51 -6.43
C GLN A 93 0.39 2.50 -7.32
N ARG A 94 -0.22 1.32 -7.51
CA ARG A 94 0.29 0.29 -8.42
C ARG A 94 -0.53 0.28 -9.70
N SER A 95 0.14 0.21 -10.84
CA SER A 95 -0.55 0.02 -12.11
C SER A 95 -0.75 -1.47 -12.40
N ALA A 96 -1.89 -1.82 -13.02
CA ALA A 96 -2.12 -3.16 -13.56
C ALA A 96 -1.51 -3.31 -14.98
N TYR A 97 -0.67 -2.37 -15.41
CA TYR A 97 -0.19 -2.29 -16.79
C TYR A 97 0.54 -3.57 -17.19
N ASP A 98 1.51 -3.98 -16.38
CA ASP A 98 2.35 -5.15 -16.66
C ASP A 98 1.51 -6.41 -16.87
N GLU A 99 0.42 -6.57 -16.12
CA GLU A 99 -0.53 -7.68 -16.26
C GLU A 99 -1.38 -7.57 -17.53
N MET A 100 -1.82 -6.36 -17.87
CA MET A 100 -2.69 -6.10 -19.03
C MET A 100 -1.95 -6.19 -20.37
N VAL A 101 -0.65 -5.90 -20.41
CA VAL A 101 0.17 -6.02 -21.63
C VAL A 101 0.98 -7.32 -21.71
N GLY A 102 0.81 -8.23 -20.74
CA GLY A 102 1.52 -9.50 -20.69
C GLY A 102 3.03 -9.35 -20.54
N GLN A 103 3.49 -8.30 -19.86
CA GLN A 103 4.92 -8.09 -19.63
C GLN A 103 5.48 -9.22 -18.74
N PRO A 104 6.71 -9.71 -19.04
CA PRO A 104 7.43 -10.57 -18.11
C PRO A 104 7.55 -9.87 -16.77
N LYS A 105 7.29 -10.58 -15.67
CA LYS A 105 7.49 -10.04 -14.32
C LYS A 105 8.97 -9.72 -14.12
N TRP A 106 9.36 -8.47 -14.33
CA TRP A 106 10.68 -7.97 -13.92
C TRP A 106 10.70 -7.77 -12.41
N GLY A 107 11.89 -7.77 -11.81
CA GLY A 107 12.09 -7.65 -10.35
C GLY A 107 11.72 -6.28 -9.76
N CYS A 108 11.15 -5.38 -10.55
CA CYS A 108 10.80 -4.02 -10.15
C CYS A 108 9.28 -3.90 -10.10
N ASP A 109 8.73 -3.44 -8.97
CA ASP A 109 7.29 -3.17 -8.84
C ASP A 109 6.94 -1.89 -9.61
N ASN A 110 5.92 -1.94 -10.48
CA ASN A 110 5.42 -0.77 -11.21
C ASN A 110 4.49 0.06 -10.30
N ALA A 111 5.12 0.60 -9.27
CA ALA A 111 4.51 1.37 -8.21
C ALA A 111 5.07 2.79 -8.19
N MET A 112 4.19 3.76 -7.99
CA MET A 112 4.54 5.15 -7.75
C MET A 112 4.22 5.50 -6.30
N GLU A 113 5.19 6.04 -5.57
CA GLU A 113 5.01 6.58 -4.22
C GLU A 113 5.06 8.10 -4.24
N VAL A 114 4.10 8.73 -3.57
CA VAL A 114 3.99 10.19 -3.42
C VAL A 114 3.97 10.53 -1.94
N GLY A 115 4.86 11.42 -1.51
CA GLY A 115 4.86 11.92 -0.12
C GLY A 115 3.60 12.74 0.16
N ILE A 116 2.91 12.43 1.25
CA ILE A 116 1.63 13.06 1.64
C ILE A 116 1.63 13.65 3.05
N SER A 117 2.82 13.80 3.64
CA SER A 117 3.02 14.54 4.87
C SER A 117 2.72 16.04 4.66
N PRO A 118 2.14 16.74 5.65
CA PRO A 118 1.82 18.17 5.53
C PRO A 118 3.03 19.04 5.18
N GLU A 119 4.21 18.67 5.68
CA GLU A 119 5.48 19.39 5.45
C GLU A 119 5.92 19.38 3.97
N LEU A 120 5.39 18.45 3.16
CA LEU A 120 5.75 18.29 1.75
C LEU A 120 4.89 19.12 0.79
N TYR A 121 3.81 19.73 1.27
CA TYR A 121 2.95 20.62 0.48
C TYR A 121 2.92 22.01 1.12
N PRO A 122 3.90 22.89 0.84
CA PRO A 122 3.77 24.29 1.21
C PRO A 122 2.50 24.87 0.60
N THR A 123 1.87 25.80 1.30
CA THR A 123 0.68 26.50 0.80
C THR A 123 0.99 27.03 -0.61
N PRO A 124 0.20 26.63 -1.62
CA PRO A 124 0.44 27.07 -2.98
C PRO A 124 0.45 28.60 -3.08
N SER A 125 1.32 29.13 -3.93
CA SER A 125 1.48 30.58 -4.11
C SER A 125 0.21 31.30 -4.60
N TRP A 126 -0.78 30.58 -5.11
CA TRP A 126 -2.07 31.10 -5.59
C TRP A 126 -3.15 31.21 -4.51
N GLN A 127 -2.85 30.88 -3.25
CA GLN A 127 -3.74 31.08 -2.10
C GLN A 127 -3.45 32.38 -1.32
N HIS A 128 -2.66 33.31 -1.88
CA HIS A 128 -2.37 34.64 -1.34
C HIS A 128 -3.06 35.74 -2.13
#